data_AF-A0A9P6XM89-F1
#
_entry.id   AF-A0A9P6XM89-F1
#
_cell.length_a   1.000
_cell.length_b   1.000
_cell.length_c   1.000
_cell.angle_alpha   90.00
_cell.angle_beta   90.00
_cell.angle_gamma   90.00
#
_symmetry.space_group_name_H-M   'P 1'
#
loop_
_entity.id
_entity.type
_entity.pdbx_description
1 polymer ?
#
loop_
_entity_poly.entity_id
_entity_poly.type
_entity_poly.pdbx_seq_one_letter_code
_entity_poly.pdbx_strand_id
1 'polypeptide(L)'
;MDVLANELTSIIHSCLDDSVGQRKPRGSGNAWFWTDDLQTLFDRREQTRRKWKRAAGVNKVLRWQEYEVAAKRFKSALYCRRQD
;
A
#
# COMPACT_ATOMS: atom_id res chain seq x y z
N MET A 1 -3.40 -28.93 7.45
CA MET A 1 -2.14 -28.85 6.69
C MET A 1 -1.75 -27.39 6.59
N ASP A 2 -0.45 -27.13 6.80
CA ASP A 2 0.32 -26.03 6.19
C ASP A 2 0.27 -24.59 6.75
N VAL A 3 0.37 -24.42 8.08
CA VAL A 3 0.76 -23.12 8.65
C VAL A 3 2.13 -22.68 8.09
N LEU A 4 3.06 -23.63 7.98
CA LEU A 4 4.40 -23.39 7.44
C LEU A 4 4.38 -22.98 5.96
N ALA A 5 3.63 -23.67 5.08
CA ALA A 5 3.55 -23.21 3.70
C ALA A 5 2.81 -21.88 3.56
N ASN A 6 1.78 -21.61 4.36
CA ASN A 6 1.12 -20.30 4.33
C ASN A 6 2.08 -19.17 4.72
N GLU A 7 2.92 -19.40 5.72
CA GLU A 7 3.94 -18.44 6.15
C GLU A 7 5.01 -18.25 5.08
N LEU A 8 5.53 -19.35 4.50
CA LEU A 8 6.48 -19.31 3.39
C LEU A 8 5.90 -18.59 2.16
N THR A 9 4.67 -18.91 1.76
CA THR A 9 3.96 -18.25 0.66
C THR A 9 3.76 -16.77 0.94
N SER A 10 3.43 -16.39 2.18
CA SER A 10 3.33 -14.99 2.60
C SER A 10 4.68 -14.25 2.49
N ILE A 11 5.78 -14.89 2.93
CA ILE A 11 7.14 -14.35 2.84
C ILE A 11 7.55 -14.17 1.38
N ILE A 12 7.38 -15.20 0.54
CA ILE A 12 7.71 -15.14 -0.90
C ILE A 12 6.94 -14.01 -1.58
N HIS A 13 5.63 -13.91 -1.34
CA HIS A 13 4.83 -12.81 -1.90
C HIS A 13 5.24 -11.44 -1.35
N SER A 14 5.72 -11.35 -0.11
CA SER A 14 6.29 -10.10 0.42
C SER A 14 7.58 -9.73 -0.29
N CYS A 15 8.54 -10.66 -0.41
CA CYS A 15 9.81 -10.40 -1.06
C CYS A 15 9.64 -10.02 -2.54
N LEU A 16 8.68 -10.64 -3.24
CA LEU A 16 8.35 -10.31 -4.63
C LEU A 16 7.68 -8.93 -4.76
N ASP A 17 6.74 -8.60 -3.86
CA ASP A 17 6.14 -7.26 -3.81
C ASP A 17 7.19 -6.18 -3.50
N ASP A 18 8.15 -6.47 -2.63
CA ASP A 18 9.19 -5.52 -2.23
C ASP A 18 10.24 -5.35 -3.36
N SER A 19 10.62 -6.44 -4.05
CA SER A 19 11.65 -6.42 -5.10
C SER A 19 11.14 -5.92 -6.47
N VAL A 20 9.89 -6.21 -6.83
CA VAL A 20 9.34 -5.91 -8.17
C VAL A 20 8.25 -4.85 -8.12
N GLY A 21 7.60 -4.66 -6.97
CA GLY A 21 6.40 -3.83 -6.80
C GLY A 21 6.60 -2.46 -6.16
N GLN A 22 7.81 -2.12 -5.68
CA GLN A 22 8.09 -0.79 -5.13
C GLN A 22 8.07 0.28 -6.22
N ARG A 23 6.86 0.74 -6.54
CA ARG A 23 6.63 1.91 -7.36
C ARG A 23 7.11 3.13 -6.58
N LYS A 24 8.30 3.63 -6.93
CA LYS A 24 8.90 4.81 -6.27
C LYS A 24 7.93 5.99 -6.39
N PRO A 25 7.30 6.41 -5.29
CA PRO A 25 6.22 7.40 -5.36
C PRO A 25 6.78 8.83 -5.45
N ARG A 26 8.03 9.01 -4.98
CA ARG A 26 8.83 10.21 -5.16
C ARG A 26 9.71 10.08 -6.41
N GLY A 27 9.53 11.00 -7.36
CA GLY A 27 10.36 11.19 -8.54
C GLY A 27 10.78 12.65 -8.68
N SER A 28 11.56 12.97 -9.71
CA SER A 28 12.06 14.35 -9.93
C SER A 28 10.93 15.37 -10.06
N GLY A 29 9.82 15.01 -10.73
CA GLY A 29 8.70 15.93 -10.99
C GLY A 29 7.78 16.23 -9.80
N ASN A 30 7.85 15.47 -8.71
CA ASN A 30 7.01 15.70 -7.53
C ASN A 30 7.80 15.89 -6.23
N ALA A 31 9.14 15.87 -6.30
CA ALA A 31 9.99 15.98 -5.13
C ALA A 31 9.76 17.27 -4.32
N TRP A 32 9.33 18.36 -4.97
CA TRP A 32 9.15 19.67 -4.33
C TRP A 32 7.98 19.72 -3.33
N PHE A 33 6.94 18.92 -3.52
CA PHE A 33 5.80 18.81 -2.58
C PHE A 33 5.75 17.48 -1.85
N TRP A 34 6.69 16.57 -2.11
CA TRP A 34 6.73 15.26 -1.50
C TRP A 34 7.27 15.34 -0.07
N THR A 35 6.45 15.01 0.91
CA THR A 35 6.78 15.06 2.35
C THR A 35 6.83 13.66 2.96
N ASP A 36 7.45 13.54 4.13
CA ASP A 36 7.48 12.27 4.90
C ASP A 36 6.07 11.81 5.32
N ASP A 37 5.15 12.76 5.55
CA ASP A 37 3.74 12.45 5.80
C ASP A 37 3.06 11.83 4.56
N LEU A 38 3.29 12.41 3.36
CA LEU A 38 2.81 11.82 2.11
C LEU A 38 3.42 10.43 1.86
N GLN A 39 4.69 10.24 2.20
CA GLN A 39 5.35 8.93 2.11
C GLN A 39 4.68 7.92 3.06
N THR A 40 4.44 8.30 4.32
CA THR A 40 3.77 7.46 5.31
C THR A 40 2.36 7.06 4.86
N LEU A 41 1.58 8.01 4.32
CA LEU A 41 0.25 7.75 3.79
C LEU A 41 0.28 6.84 2.55
N PHE A 42 1.27 7.02 1.67
CA PHE A 42 1.49 6.13 0.52
C PHE A 42 1.82 4.70 0.98
N ASP A 43 2.74 4.54 1.92
CA ASP A 43 3.16 3.24 2.43
C ASP A 43 2.00 2.51 3.12
N ARG A 44 1.16 3.24 3.86
CA ARG A 44 -0.06 2.69 4.48
C ARG A 44 -1.08 2.23 3.44
N ARG A 45 -1.29 3.03 2.37
CA ARG A 45 -2.13 2.63 1.24
C ARG A 45 -1.60 1.35 0.59
N GLU A 46 -0.29 1.23 0.42
CA GLU A 46 0.27 0.08 -0.28
C GLU A 46 0.32 -1.18 0.59
N GLN A 47 0.49 -1.03 1.90
CA GLN A 47 0.33 -2.11 2.86
C GLN A 47 -1.10 -2.68 2.83
N THR A 48 -2.12 -1.82 2.87
CA THR A 48 -3.53 -2.25 2.83
C THR A 48 -3.90 -2.86 1.49
N ARG A 49 -3.39 -2.32 0.37
CA ARG A 49 -3.55 -2.92 -0.97
C ARG A 49 -3.00 -4.34 -1.04
N ARG A 50 -1.81 -4.56 -0.49
CA ARG A 50 -1.18 -5.90 -0.43
C ARG A 50 -2.00 -6.87 0.41
N LYS A 51 -2.47 -6.44 1.59
CA LYS A 51 -3.37 -7.24 2.44
C LYS A 51 -4.67 -7.62 1.71
N TRP A 52 -5.26 -6.68 0.98
CA TRP A 52 -6.45 -6.95 0.16
C TRP A 52 -6.18 -7.93 -0.97
N LYS A 53 -5.08 -7.76 -1.71
CA LYS A 53 -4.69 -8.68 -2.78
C LYS A 53 -4.51 -10.13 -2.29
N ARG A 54 -3.96 -10.31 -1.10
CA ARG A 54 -3.72 -11.63 -0.48
C ARG A 54 -4.95 -12.20 0.24
N ALA A 55 -5.98 -11.39 0.48
CA ALA A 55 -7.17 -11.84 1.19
C ALA A 55 -8.11 -12.69 0.30
N ALA A 56 -8.77 -13.65 0.92
CA ALA A 56 -9.77 -14.52 0.31
C ALA A 56 -11.06 -14.54 1.13
N GLY A 57 -12.17 -14.93 0.48
CA GLY A 57 -13.49 -15.02 1.12
C GLY A 57 -13.98 -13.70 1.71
N VAL A 58 -14.72 -13.78 2.82
CA VAL A 58 -15.35 -12.63 3.50
C VAL A 58 -14.33 -11.58 3.94
N ASN A 59 -13.12 -12.01 4.33
CA ASN A 59 -12.03 -11.10 4.72
C ASN A 59 -11.59 -10.18 3.58
N LYS A 60 -11.82 -10.55 2.31
CA LYS A 60 -11.47 -9.72 1.16
C LYS A 60 -12.26 -8.41 1.13
N VAL A 61 -13.52 -8.42 1.55
CA VAL A 61 -14.36 -7.22 1.63
C VAL A 61 -13.88 -6.30 2.76
N LEU A 62 -13.56 -6.86 3.93
CA LEU A 62 -13.00 -6.09 5.05
C LEU A 62 -11.67 -5.41 4.66
N ARG A 63 -10.75 -6.16 4.04
CA ARG A 63 -9.47 -5.59 3.56
C ARG A 63 -9.65 -4.56 2.45
N TRP A 64 -10.69 -4.69 1.63
CA TRP A 64 -11.04 -3.68 0.63
C TRP A 64 -11.42 -2.35 1.28
N GLN A 65 -12.28 -2.37 2.30
CA GLN A 65 -12.67 -1.17 3.04
C GLN A 65 -11.47 -0.48 3.72
N GLU A 66 -10.57 -1.26 4.33
CA GLU A 66 -9.31 -0.74 4.89
C GLU A 66 -8.47 -0.01 3.83
N TYR A 67 -8.36 -0.59 2.63
CA TYR A 67 -7.67 0.02 1.50
C TYR A 67 -8.35 1.29 1.02
N GLU A 68 -9.68 1.32 0.88
CA GLU A 68 -10.42 2.52 0.45
C GLU A 68 -10.20 3.70 1.39
N VAL A 69 -10.23 3.46 2.71
CA VAL A 69 -9.95 4.51 3.70
C VAL A 69 -8.54 5.05 3.55
N ALA A 70 -7.54 4.17 3.43
CA ALA A 70 -6.14 4.58 3.24
C ALA A 70 -5.94 5.33 1.91
N ALA A 71 -6.56 4.86 0.83
CA ALA A 71 -6.48 5.48 -0.49
C ALA A 71 -7.13 6.87 -0.52
N LYS A 72 -8.29 7.04 0.14
CA LYS A 72 -8.96 8.34 0.24
C LYS A 72 -8.12 9.35 1.02
N ARG A 73 -7.55 8.93 2.16
CA ARG A 73 -6.66 9.78 2.97
C ARG A 73 -5.43 10.23 2.19
N PHE A 74 -4.73 9.29 1.53
CA PHE A 74 -3.59 9.62 0.69
C PHE A 74 -3.96 10.58 -0.45
N LYS A 75 -5.07 10.30 -1.16
CA LYS A 75 -5.54 11.15 -2.26
C LYS A 75 -5.87 12.56 -1.79
N SER A 76 -6.53 12.71 -0.63
CA SER A 76 -6.85 14.01 -0.04
C SER A 76 -5.58 14.81 0.30
N ALA A 77 -4.63 14.20 1.02
CA ALA A 77 -3.37 14.85 1.36
C ALA A 77 -2.57 15.25 0.11
N LEU A 78 -2.56 14.39 -0.90
CA LEU A 78 -1.90 14.65 -2.17
C LEU A 78 -2.50 15.84 -2.92
N TYR A 79 -3.82 16.03 -2.88
CA TYR A 79 -4.45 17.20 -3.49
C TYR A 79 -4.12 18.49 -2.76
N CYS A 80 -4.24 18.52 -1.43
CA CYS A 80 -3.89 19.70 -0.65
C CYS A 80 -2.46 20.15 -0.96
N ARG A 81 -1.50 19.22 -0.95
CA ARG A 81 -0.08 19.51 -1.19
C ARG A 81 0.27 19.90 -2.63
N ARG A 82 -0.58 19.60 -3.61
CA ARG A 82 -0.37 20.02 -5.01
C ARG A 82 -0.91 21.41 -5.31
N GLN A 83 -1.76 21.94 -4.44
CA GLN A 83 -2.38 23.26 -4.59
C GLN A 83 -1.70 24.35 -3.75
N ASP A 84 -0.86 23.95 -2.79
CA ASP A 84 0.08 24.83 -2.07
C ASP A 84 1.28 25.20 -2.95
#